data_AF-A0A537B362-F1
#
_entry.id   AF-A0A537B362-F1
#
_cell.length_a   1.000
_cell.length_b   1.000
_cell.length_c   1.000
_cell.angle_alpha   90.00
_cell.angle_beta   90.00
_cell.angle_gamma   90.00
#
_symmetry.space_group_name_H-M   'P 1'
#
loop_
_entity.id
_entity.type
_entity.pdbx_description
1 polymer ?
#
loop_
_entity_poly.entity_id
_entity_poly.type
_entity_poly.pdbx_seq_one_letter_code
_entity_poly.pdbx_strand_id
1 'polypeptide(L)'
;MGQKIHPIGFRLSVNKNWSSRWYANSKNFATMLNEDLKVRDYLKKRLSHASVGKVMIERPAKDARITIHSARPGVVIGKKGEDIEMLKADLRKLLGVQMVHVNIEEIRKPEVDAQLIADSIAQQLEKRIMFRRAMKRAMQNAMRLGAQ
;
A
#
# COMPACT_ATOMS: atom_id res chain seq x y z
N MET A 1 16.14 -11.21 24.57
CA MET A 1 15.42 -10.75 23.36
C MET A 1 15.92 -9.36 23.02
N GLY A 2 16.74 -9.22 21.97
CA GLY A 2 17.36 -7.95 21.59
C GLY A 2 16.47 -7.09 20.70
N GLN A 3 16.72 -5.78 20.67
CA GLN A 3 16.07 -4.85 19.74
C GLN A 3 16.59 -5.13 18.32
N LYS A 4 15.67 -5.35 17.37
CA LYS A 4 16.01 -5.54 15.94
C LYS A 4 15.70 -4.25 15.18
N ILE A 5 16.58 -3.85 14.28
CA ILE A 5 16.38 -2.67 13.43
C ILE A 5 15.32 -2.93 12.35
N HIS A 6 14.58 -1.89 11.96
CA HIS A 6 13.58 -2.00 10.90
C HIS A 6 14.26 -2.21 9.52
N PRO A 7 13.98 -3.33 8.81
CA PRO A 7 14.71 -3.71 7.60
C PRO A 7 14.49 -2.78 6.41
N ILE A 8 13.32 -2.16 6.30
CA ILE A 8 13.03 -1.18 5.23
C ILE A 8 13.76 0.14 5.50
N GLY A 9 13.59 0.71 6.69
CA GLY A 9 14.24 1.96 7.10
C GLY A 9 15.76 1.92 6.94
N PHE A 10 16.39 0.83 7.39
CA PHE A 10 17.84 0.63 7.23
C PHE A 10 18.33 0.62 5.77
N ARG A 11 17.47 0.25 4.82
CA ARG A 11 17.82 0.11 3.39
C ARG A 11 17.34 1.26 2.51
N LEU A 12 16.73 2.30 3.07
CA LEU A 12 16.16 3.44 2.31
C LEU A 12 17.19 4.17 1.43
N SER A 13 18.46 4.21 1.85
CA SER A 13 19.51 4.89 1.09
C SER A 13 20.18 4.00 0.04
N VAL A 14 19.93 2.69 0.04
CA VAL A 14 20.74 1.72 -0.71
C VAL A 14 19.91 0.94 -1.74
N ASN A 15 18.88 0.22 -1.28
CA ASN A 15 18.14 -0.74 -2.12
C ASN A 15 16.61 -0.68 -1.91
N LYS A 16 16.12 0.26 -1.10
CA LYS A 16 14.67 0.50 -0.94
C LYS A 16 14.39 1.97 -1.20
N ASN A 17 13.30 2.26 -1.91
CA ASN A 17 12.88 3.62 -2.18
C ASN A 17 11.79 4.07 -1.20
N TRP A 18 11.68 5.39 -1.03
CA TRP A 18 10.60 6.02 -0.28
C TRP A 18 9.22 5.70 -0.88
N SER A 19 8.23 5.55 0.00
CA SER A 19 6.83 5.40 -0.39
C SER A 19 6.15 6.74 -0.67
N SER A 20 6.59 7.83 -0.04
CA SER A 20 6.18 9.18 -0.41
C SER A 20 7.39 9.90 -1.01
N ARG A 21 7.28 10.36 -2.26
CA ARG A 21 8.33 11.05 -3.01
C ARG A 21 7.84 12.43 -3.43
N TRP A 22 8.09 13.41 -2.57
CA TRP A 22 7.77 14.80 -2.83
C TRP A 22 8.67 15.70 -1.99
N TYR A 23 8.74 16.97 -2.35
CA TYR A 23 9.50 17.98 -1.64
C TYR A 23 8.55 19.10 -1.19
N ALA A 24 8.75 19.60 0.02
CA ALA A 24 8.03 20.75 0.55
C ALA A 24 8.96 21.60 1.42
N ASN A 25 8.66 22.89 1.50
CA ASN A 25 9.33 23.78 2.45
C ASN A 25 8.91 23.43 3.89
N SER A 26 9.75 23.74 4.88
CA SER A 26 9.56 23.43 6.30
C SER A 26 8.19 23.87 6.84
N LYS A 27 7.64 24.99 6.35
CA LYS A 27 6.31 25.49 6.75
C LYS A 27 5.16 24.57 6.32
N ASN A 28 5.26 23.95 5.14
CA ASN A 28 4.19 23.15 4.55
C ASN A 28 4.42 21.64 4.72
N PHE A 29 5.60 21.23 5.16
CA PHE A 29 5.95 19.81 5.30
C PHE A 29 5.03 19.08 6.28
N ALA A 30 4.77 19.67 7.45
CA ALA A 30 3.96 19.04 8.50
C ALA A 30 2.50 18.84 8.07
N THR A 31 1.91 19.83 7.38
CA THR A 31 0.53 19.75 6.88
C THR A 31 0.40 18.68 5.79
N MET A 32 1.32 18.69 4.82
CA MET A 32 1.33 17.71 3.72
C MET A 32 1.58 16.28 4.23
N LEU A 33 2.41 16.11 5.26
CA LEU A 33 2.63 14.81 5.89
C LEU A 33 1.35 14.29 6.59
N ASN A 34 0.64 15.16 7.31
CA ASN A 34 -0.60 14.77 7.99
C ASN A 34 -1.69 14.38 6.98
N GLU A 35 -1.81 15.11 5.87
CA GLU A 35 -2.66 14.74 4.74
C GLU A 35 -2.30 13.36 4.16
N ASP A 36 -1.01 13.08 3.91
CA ASP A 36 -0.54 11.79 3.42
C ASP A 36 -0.92 10.64 4.37
N LEU A 37 -0.81 10.85 5.69
CA LEU A 37 -1.20 9.86 6.70
C LEU A 37 -2.71 9.59 6.66
N LYS A 38 -3.54 10.64 6.60
CA LYS A 38 -5.00 10.51 6.47
C LYS A 38 -5.40 9.76 5.20
N VAL A 39 -4.75 10.06 4.08
CA VAL A 39 -4.99 9.36 2.81
C VAL A 39 -4.62 7.89 2.92
N ARG A 40 -3.48 7.56 3.53
CA ARG A 40 -3.07 6.16 3.72
C ARG A 40 -4.06 5.39 4.59
N ASP A 41 -4.52 5.99 5.69
CA ASP A 41 -5.51 5.37 6.57
C ASP A 41 -6.86 5.17 5.87
N TYR A 42 -7.31 6.17 5.11
CA TYR A 42 -8.52 6.08 4.31
C TYR A 42 -8.42 4.96 3.25
N LEU A 43 -7.33 4.93 2.48
CA LEU A 43 -7.09 3.90 1.46
C LEU A 43 -7.02 2.50 2.09
N LYS A 44 -6.34 2.35 3.23
CA LYS A 44 -6.22 1.07 3.92
C LYS A 44 -7.59 0.52 4.37
N LYS A 45 -8.47 1.39 4.86
CA LYS A 45 -9.84 1.01 5.27
C LYS A 45 -10.71 0.66 4.07
N ARG A 46 -10.72 1.52 3.05
CA ARG A 46 -11.59 1.36 1.87
C ARG A 46 -11.18 0.17 1.00
N LEU A 47 -9.89 -0.07 0.84
CA LEU A 47 -9.32 -1.10 -0.04
C LEU A 47 -8.92 -2.38 0.70
N SER A 48 -9.47 -2.63 1.89
CA SER A 48 -9.20 -3.84 2.68
C SER A 48 -9.45 -5.15 1.90
N HIS A 49 -10.46 -5.16 1.04
CA HIS A 49 -10.79 -6.31 0.19
C HIS A 49 -9.92 -6.42 -1.07
N ALA A 50 -9.24 -5.34 -1.46
CA ALA A 50 -8.50 -5.25 -2.71
C ALA A 50 -7.05 -5.74 -2.61
N SER A 51 -6.60 -6.23 -1.43
CA SER A 51 -5.25 -6.79 -1.25
C SER A 51 -4.17 -5.82 -1.75
N VAL A 52 -4.03 -4.69 -1.07
CA VAL A 52 -3.08 -3.62 -1.41
C VAL A 52 -1.73 -3.91 -0.76
N GLY A 53 -0.67 -4.04 -1.56
CA GLY A 53 0.67 -4.31 -1.06
C GLY A 53 1.43 -3.02 -0.71
N LYS A 54 1.36 -2.01 -1.58
CA LYS A 54 2.10 -0.75 -1.43
C LYS A 54 1.30 0.42 -1.99
N VAL A 55 1.39 1.57 -1.33
CA VAL A 55 0.89 2.85 -1.85
C VAL A 55 2.06 3.79 -2.01
N MET A 56 2.24 4.33 -3.21
CA MET A 56 3.21 5.38 -3.50
C MET A 56 2.50 6.71 -3.70
N ILE A 57 3.01 7.76 -3.06
CA ILE A 57 2.46 9.11 -3.14
C ILE A 57 3.53 10.04 -3.69
N GLU A 58 3.23 10.67 -4.82
CA GLU A 58 4.07 11.68 -5.44
C GLU A 58 3.25 12.98 -5.54
N ARG A 59 3.89 14.14 -5.38
CA ARG A 59 3.19 15.43 -5.45
C ARG A 59 3.90 16.39 -6.40
N PRO A 60 3.64 16.31 -7.72
CA PRO A 60 4.18 17.27 -8.67
C PRO A 60 3.38 18.59 -8.63
N ALA A 61 4.04 19.72 -8.39
CA ALA A 61 3.52 21.08 -8.62
C ALA A 61 2.06 21.35 -8.16
N LYS A 62 1.71 20.95 -6.92
CA LYS A 62 0.37 21.05 -6.28
C LYS A 62 -0.65 19.97 -6.65
N ASP A 63 -0.32 19.07 -7.56
CA ASP A 63 -1.13 17.88 -7.81
C ASP A 63 -0.66 16.71 -6.95
N ALA A 64 -1.52 15.72 -6.77
CA ALA A 64 -1.18 14.48 -6.09
C ALA A 64 -1.32 13.29 -7.05
N ARG A 65 -0.26 12.52 -7.19
CA ARG A 65 -0.23 11.26 -7.93
C ARG A 65 -0.09 10.11 -6.95
N ILE A 66 -1.12 9.29 -6.85
CA ILE A 66 -1.18 8.16 -5.94
C ILE A 66 -1.14 6.89 -6.79
N THR A 67 -0.09 6.10 -6.62
CA THR A 67 0.07 4.81 -7.30
C THR A 67 -0.18 3.69 -6.30
N ILE A 68 -1.21 2.89 -6.55
CA ILE A 68 -1.65 1.80 -5.70
C ILE A 68 -1.19 0.49 -6.34
N HIS A 69 -0.33 -0.25 -5.64
CA HIS A 69 0.07 -1.59 -6.03
C HIS A 69 -0.88 -2.59 -5.38
N SER A 70 -1.63 -3.32 -6.20
CA SER A 70 -2.62 -4.30 -5.74
C SER A 70 -2.46 -5.63 -6.49
N ALA A 71 -2.74 -6.73 -5.79
CA ALA A 71 -2.83 -8.06 -6.40
C ALA A 71 -4.15 -8.31 -7.13
N ARG A 72 -5.17 -7.46 -6.89
CA ARG A 72 -6.51 -7.58 -7.49
C ARG A 72 -6.94 -6.22 -8.05
N PRO A 73 -6.33 -5.77 -9.16
CA PRO A 73 -6.64 -4.46 -9.73
C PRO A 73 -8.11 -4.31 -10.10
N GLY A 74 -8.77 -5.38 -10.55
CA GLY A 74 -10.18 -5.36 -10.92
C GLY A 74 -11.13 -4.95 -9.77
N VAL A 75 -10.78 -5.29 -8.52
CA VAL A 75 -11.57 -4.89 -7.35
C VAL A 75 -11.39 -3.40 -7.04
N VAL A 76 -10.23 -2.83 -7.36
CA VAL A 76 -9.95 -1.39 -7.16
C VAL A 76 -10.64 -0.54 -8.23
N ILE A 77 -10.75 -1.04 -9.46
CA ILE A 77 -11.38 -0.34 -10.58
C ILE A 77 -12.92 -0.37 -10.45
N GLY A 78 -13.47 -1.49 -9.96
CA GLY A 78 -14.91 -1.68 -9.80
C GLY A 78 -15.63 -1.97 -11.12
N LYS A 79 -16.97 -1.96 -11.08
CA LYS A 79 -17.80 -2.17 -12.28
C LYS A 79 -17.69 -0.93 -13.18
N LYS A 80 -17.18 -1.10 -14.40
CA LYS A 80 -17.02 -0.02 -15.41
C LYS A 80 -16.20 1.22 -14.96
N GLY A 81 -15.37 1.11 -13.91
CA GLY A 81 -14.59 2.24 -13.41
C GLY A 81 -15.35 3.18 -12.47
N GLU A 82 -16.48 2.75 -11.89
CA GLU A 82 -17.23 3.56 -10.93
C GLU A 82 -16.42 3.80 -9.63
N ASP A 83 -15.79 2.76 -9.10
CA ASP A 83 -15.07 2.84 -7.82
C ASP A 83 -13.83 3.74 -7.90
N ILE A 84 -13.13 3.78 -9.04
CA ILE A 84 -11.97 4.66 -9.22
C ILE A 84 -12.38 6.13 -9.28
N GLU A 85 -13.53 6.46 -9.89
CA GLU A 85 -14.01 7.85 -9.94
C GLU A 85 -14.50 8.32 -8.57
N MET A 86 -15.21 7.46 -7.83
CA MET A 86 -15.55 7.75 -6.43
C MET A 86 -14.29 7.96 -5.58
N LEU A 87 -13.27 7.10 -5.75
CA LEU A 87 -12.02 7.21 -5.01
C LEU A 87 -11.28 8.52 -5.32
N LYS A 88 -11.21 8.92 -6.59
CA LYS A 88 -10.62 10.21 -6.99
C LYS A 88 -11.36 11.38 -6.35
N ALA A 89 -12.69 11.35 -6.33
CA ALA A 89 -13.50 12.42 -5.73
C ALA A 89 -13.27 12.53 -4.22
N ASP A 90 -13.20 11.40 -3.50
CA ASP A 90 -12.95 11.38 -2.06
C ASP A 90 -11.53 11.82 -1.72
N LEU A 91 -10.53 11.39 -2.50
CA LEU A 91 -9.14 11.82 -2.31
C LEU A 91 -8.95 13.31 -2.58
N ARG A 92 -9.64 13.88 -3.58
CA ARG A 92 -9.66 15.33 -3.83
C ARG A 92 -10.21 16.09 -2.62
N LYS A 93 -11.32 15.63 -2.04
CA LYS A 93 -11.92 16.25 -0.84
C LYS A 93 -10.98 16.18 0.37
N LEU A 94 -10.29 15.05 0.56
CA LEU A 94 -9.37 14.85 1.69
C LEU A 94 -8.10 15.69 1.59
N LEU A 95 -7.54 15.80 0.38
CA LEU A 95 -6.26 16.49 0.15
C LEU A 95 -6.43 17.99 -0.15
N GLY A 96 -7.64 18.46 -0.49
CA GLY A 96 -7.90 19.86 -0.80
C GLY A 96 -7.15 20.38 -2.04
N VAL A 97 -6.64 19.48 -2.90
CA VAL A 97 -5.92 19.80 -4.14
C VAL A 97 -6.81 19.68 -5.36
N GLN A 98 -6.50 20.49 -6.38
CA GLN A 98 -7.31 20.60 -7.59
C GLN A 98 -7.33 19.30 -8.40
N MET A 99 -6.19 18.60 -8.51
CA MET A 99 -6.09 17.38 -9.31
C MET A 99 -5.42 16.23 -8.54
N VAL A 100 -6.10 15.08 -8.56
CA VAL A 100 -5.59 13.82 -8.02
C VAL A 100 -5.58 12.79 -9.14
N HIS A 101 -4.41 12.22 -9.41
CA HIS A 101 -4.20 11.12 -10.33
C HIS A 101 -4.07 9.83 -9.55
N VAL A 102 -4.95 8.87 -9.83
CA VAL A 102 -4.88 7.53 -9.22
C VAL A 102 -4.41 6.55 -10.30
N ASN A 103 -3.26 5.93 -10.06
CA ASN A 103 -2.70 4.88 -10.88
C ASN A 103 -2.82 3.55 -10.15
N ILE A 104 -3.26 2.51 -10.86
CA ILE A 104 -3.27 1.15 -10.33
C ILE A 104 -2.18 0.35 -11.04
N GLU A 105 -1.28 -0.22 -10.26
CA GLU A 105 -0.27 -1.16 -10.76
C GLU A 105 -0.54 -2.55 -10.20
N GLU A 106 -0.44 -3.54 -11.09
CA GLU A 106 -0.68 -4.94 -10.73
C GLU A 106 0.57 -5.57 -10.11
N ILE A 107 0.39 -6.21 -8.95
CA ILE A 107 1.40 -7.07 -8.35
C ILE A 107 1.27 -8.47 -8.98
N ARG A 108 2.16 -8.77 -9.93
CA ARG A 108 2.15 -10.04 -10.68
C ARG A 108 2.32 -11.30 -9.81
N LYS A 109 3.04 -11.18 -8.69
CA LYS A 109 3.37 -12.30 -7.78
C LYS A 109 3.04 -11.93 -6.33
N PRO A 110 1.77 -12.06 -5.89
CA PRO A 110 1.36 -11.64 -4.55
C PRO A 110 2.00 -12.46 -3.43
N GLU A 111 2.39 -13.71 -3.68
CA GLU A 111 3.00 -14.60 -2.70
C GLU A 111 4.46 -14.27 -2.37
N VAL A 112 5.05 -13.29 -3.07
CA VAL A 112 6.40 -12.77 -2.79
C VAL A 112 6.31 -11.41 -2.09
N ASP A 113 5.15 -10.76 -2.11
CA ASP A 113 4.96 -9.48 -1.44
C ASP A 113 4.71 -9.69 0.06
N ALA A 114 5.58 -9.11 0.88
CA ALA A 114 5.55 -9.30 2.32
C ALA A 114 4.26 -8.80 2.98
N GLN A 115 3.67 -7.70 2.49
CA GLN A 115 2.46 -7.14 3.05
C GLN A 115 1.26 -8.06 2.77
N LEU A 116 1.15 -8.55 1.53
CA LEU A 116 0.07 -9.44 1.13
C LEU A 116 0.13 -10.80 1.84
N ILE A 117 1.33 -11.34 2.04
CA ILE A 117 1.52 -12.56 2.82
C ILE A 117 1.09 -12.34 4.28
N ALA A 118 1.49 -11.21 4.88
CA ALA A 118 1.12 -10.88 6.25
C ALA A 118 -0.40 -10.75 6.41
N ASP A 119 -1.06 -10.03 5.50
CA ASP A 119 -2.52 -9.86 5.50
C ASP A 119 -3.24 -11.20 5.32
N SER A 120 -2.71 -12.09 4.46
CA SER A 120 -3.25 -13.44 4.28
C SER A 120 -3.14 -14.29 5.56
N ILE A 121 -2.01 -14.22 6.27
CA ILE A 121 -1.83 -14.93 7.53
C ILE A 121 -2.79 -14.37 8.60
N ALA A 122 -2.90 -13.05 8.71
CA ALA A 122 -3.81 -12.40 9.64
C ALA A 122 -5.27 -12.87 9.42
N GLN A 123 -5.75 -12.84 8.18
CA GLN A 123 -7.09 -13.33 7.82
C GLN A 123 -7.28 -14.82 8.15
N GLN A 124 -6.25 -15.65 7.99
CA GLN A 124 -6.33 -17.07 8.34
C GLN A 124 -6.45 -17.28 9.86
N LEU A 125 -5.74 -16.48 10.66
CA LEU A 125 -5.81 -16.51 12.11
C LEU A 125 -7.17 -16.02 12.63
N GLU A 126 -7.74 -14.98 12.02
CA GLU A 126 -9.11 -14.51 12.33
C GLU A 126 -10.16 -15.61 12.08
N LYS A 127 -9.96 -16.41 11.03
CA LYS A 127 -10.78 -17.60 10.72
C LYS A 127 -10.47 -18.81 11.61
N ARG A 128 -9.66 -18.64 12.66
CA ARG A 128 -9.26 -19.67 13.64
C ARG A 128 -8.53 -20.86 13.02
N ILE A 129 -7.81 -20.66 11.93
CA ILE A 129 -6.92 -21.68 11.35
C ILE A 129 -5.69 -21.81 12.25
N MET A 130 -5.18 -23.03 12.40
CA MET A 130 -3.97 -23.31 13.17
C MET A 130 -2.77 -22.49 12.65
N PHE A 131 -2.17 -21.66 13.51
CA PHE A 131 -1.08 -20.73 13.16
C PHE A 131 0.13 -21.43 12.51
N ARG A 132 0.53 -22.61 13.03
CA ARG A 132 1.62 -23.41 12.46
C ARG A 132 1.37 -23.80 11.01
N ARG A 133 0.11 -24.14 10.67
CA ARG A 133 -0.29 -24.51 9.31
C ARG A 133 -0.27 -23.29 8.38
N ALA A 134 -0.82 -22.16 8.83
CA ALA A 134 -0.85 -20.92 8.06
C ALA A 134 0.58 -20.44 7.71
N MET A 135 1.48 -20.41 8.70
CA MET A 135 2.88 -20.00 8.49
C MET A 135 3.63 -20.96 7.56
N LYS A 136 3.52 -22.29 7.78
CA LYS A 136 4.21 -23.28 6.94
C LYS A 136 3.77 -23.18 5.48
N ARG A 137 2.47 -22.99 5.24
CA ARG A 137 1.92 -22.82 3.88
C ARG A 137 2.40 -21.52 3.22
N ALA A 138 2.42 -20.41 3.96
CA ALA A 138 2.91 -19.13 3.45
C ALA A 138 4.38 -19.21 3.03
N MET A 139 5.25 -19.79 3.87
CA MET A 139 6.66 -19.99 3.55
C MET A 139 6.87 -20.89 2.33
N GLN A 140 6.18 -22.03 2.25
CA GLN A 140 6.29 -22.95 1.12
C GLN A 140 5.87 -22.29 -0.20
N ASN A 141 4.78 -21.51 -0.19
CA ASN A 141 4.30 -20.80 -1.37
C ASN A 141 5.30 -19.74 -1.85
N ALA A 142 5.87 -18.96 -0.92
CA ALA A 142 6.85 -17.93 -1.23
C ALA A 142 8.12 -18.56 -1.85
N MET A 143 8.67 -19.61 -1.23
CA MET A 143 9.85 -20.32 -1.74
C MET A 143 9.60 -20.94 -3.13
N ARG A 144 8.42 -21.52 -3.35
CA ARG A 144 8.05 -22.11 -4.64
C ARG A 144 8.05 -21.10 -5.78
N LEU A 145 7.74 -19.84 -5.49
CA LEU A 145 7.68 -18.75 -6.48
C LEU A 145 9.02 -17.98 -6.63
N GLY A 146 10.08 -18.50 -6.00
CA GLY A 146 11.44 -18.01 -6.14
C GLY A 146 11.82 -16.90 -5.16
N ALA A 147 11.13 -16.78 -4.02
CA ALA A 147 11.60 -15.91 -2.94
C ALA A 147 12.94 -16.46 -2.40
N GLN A 148 13.94 -15.57 -2.28
CA GLN A 148 15.28 -15.83 -1.72
C GLN A 148 15.58 -14.82 -0.61
#